data_AF-D4F463-F1
#
_entry.id   AF-D4F463-F1
#
_cell.length_a   1.000
_cell.length_b   1.000
_cell.length_c   1.000
_cell.angle_alpha   90.00
_cell.angle_beta   90.00
_cell.angle_gamma   90.00
#
_symmetry.space_group_name_H-M   'P 1'
#
loop_
_entity.id
_entity.type
_entity.pdbx_description
1 polymer ?
#
loop_
_entity_poly.entity_id
_entity_poly.type
_entity_poly.pdbx_seq_one_letter_code
_entity_poly.pdbx_strand_id
1 'polypeptide(L)'
;MTITMQTKYMNIGAWVKPFSFDEYLLKIQSIMSDILPPIKKYYQHDDVTLINYTVLGVVFSIRNGDLLDAISSRLESFARAQREAERMLYNQTLSNYTYLARELNFVEGEKFCLEEDLTVEFKEVKGNNPVKSIQNLVDEYILAFFNSQGGSVFWGVNDDGIVTSLKLTSKMKDDIRKSVSDKINVIEPPIDPTQIGVFFHKVSNTDSGYVLEVNVPSSQSELLYFNSSGETWVRLNGSKKKIQGSALQDYIIKRTHKSS
;
A
#
# COMPACT_ATOMS: atom_id res chain seq x y z
N MET A 1 -18.39 -6.15 -6.27
CA MET A 1 -19.09 -5.45 -7.37
C MET A 1 -20.32 -6.30 -7.77
N THR A 2 -21.39 -5.67 -8.25
CA THR A 2 -22.63 -6.40 -8.57
C THR A 2 -23.19 -5.80 -9.86
N ILE A 3 -23.56 -6.64 -10.82
CA ILE A 3 -24.18 -6.19 -12.06
C ILE A 3 -25.71 -6.28 -11.92
N THR A 4 -26.39 -5.16 -12.12
CA THR A 4 -27.84 -5.10 -12.21
C THR A 4 -28.25 -5.05 -13.69
N MET A 5 -29.02 -6.05 -14.12
CA MET A 5 -29.58 -6.10 -15.49
C MET A 5 -31.06 -5.73 -15.43
N GLN A 6 -31.44 -4.62 -16.05
CA GLN A 6 -32.84 -4.22 -16.23
C GLN A 6 -33.22 -4.34 -17.69
N THR A 7 -34.32 -5.01 -17.98
CA THR A 7 -34.90 -5.06 -19.33
C THR A 7 -36.34 -4.56 -19.24
N LYS A 8 -36.74 -3.71 -20.18
CA LYS A 8 -38.08 -3.12 -20.15
C LYS A 8 -39.17 -4.11 -20.59
N TYR A 9 -38.83 -5.08 -21.44
CA TYR A 9 -39.76 -6.08 -21.96
C TYR A 9 -38.95 -7.28 -22.47
N MET A 10 -39.15 -8.46 -21.88
CA MET A 10 -38.82 -9.71 -22.54
C MET A 10 -39.93 -10.71 -22.30
N ASN A 11 -40.56 -11.14 -23.41
CA ASN A 11 -41.09 -12.48 -23.45
C ASN A 11 -39.86 -13.41 -23.37
N ILE A 12 -39.59 -13.96 -22.18
CA ILE A 12 -38.40 -14.77 -21.87
C ILE A 12 -38.32 -16.00 -22.81
N GLY A 13 -39.46 -16.46 -23.35
CA GLY A 13 -39.55 -17.52 -24.36
C GLY A 13 -39.15 -17.12 -25.79
N ALA A 14 -38.86 -15.84 -26.06
CA ALA A 14 -38.47 -15.35 -27.39
C ALA A 14 -36.97 -15.44 -27.67
N TRP A 15 -36.15 -15.83 -26.68
CA TRP A 15 -34.71 -16.04 -26.84
C TRP A 15 -34.47 -17.39 -27.52
N VAL A 16 -34.60 -17.39 -28.85
CA VAL A 16 -34.30 -18.56 -29.66
C VAL A 16 -33.03 -18.27 -30.46
N LYS A 17 -31.91 -18.72 -29.88
CA LYS A 17 -30.56 -18.86 -30.46
C LYS A 17 -29.68 -17.60 -30.56
N PRO A 18 -28.34 -17.74 -30.39
CA PRO A 18 -27.62 -19.00 -30.15
C PRO A 18 -27.71 -19.52 -28.71
N PHE A 19 -28.23 -18.75 -27.75
CA PHE A 19 -28.36 -19.13 -26.34
C PHE A 19 -29.72 -18.74 -25.77
N SER A 20 -30.26 -19.58 -24.89
CA SER A 20 -31.37 -19.21 -23.99
C SER A 20 -30.94 -18.13 -23.01
N PHE A 21 -31.90 -17.43 -22.40
CA PHE A 21 -31.60 -16.39 -21.40
C PHE A 21 -30.77 -16.93 -20.22
N ASP A 22 -31.04 -18.16 -19.79
CA ASP A 22 -30.29 -18.81 -18.72
C ASP A 22 -28.85 -19.16 -19.13
N GLU A 23 -28.64 -19.62 -20.37
CA GLU A 23 -27.29 -19.86 -20.91
C GLU A 23 -26.48 -18.54 -21.05
N TYR A 24 -27.16 -17.43 -21.36
CA TYR A 24 -26.53 -16.10 -21.41
C TYR A 24 -26.07 -15.64 -20.01
N LEU A 25 -26.90 -15.84 -19.00
CA LEU A 25 -26.55 -15.54 -17.60
C LEU A 25 -25.40 -16.39 -17.08
N LEU A 26 -25.37 -17.69 -17.43
CA LEU A 26 -24.26 -18.59 -17.07
C LEU A 26 -22.94 -18.14 -17.69
N LYS A 27 -22.97 -17.64 -18.93
CA LYS A 27 -21.76 -17.09 -19.58
C LYS A 27 -21.27 -15.81 -18.91
N ILE A 28 -22.17 -14.89 -18.55
CA ILE A 28 -21.80 -13.69 -17.79
C ILE A 28 -21.21 -14.08 -16.43
N GLN A 29 -21.84 -15.01 -15.70
CA GLN A 29 -21.29 -15.51 -14.45
C GLN A 29 -19.90 -16.13 -14.63
N SER A 30 -19.68 -16.94 -15.66
CA SER A 30 -18.39 -17.56 -15.95
C SER A 30 -17.30 -16.54 -16.28
N ILE A 31 -17.64 -15.45 -16.97
CA ILE A 31 -16.68 -14.40 -17.34
C ILE A 31 -16.29 -13.55 -16.12
N MET A 32 -17.16 -13.50 -15.11
CA MET A 32 -17.02 -12.62 -13.95
C MET A 32 -16.69 -13.35 -12.65
N SER A 33 -16.59 -14.68 -12.66
CA SER A 33 -16.41 -15.51 -11.46
C SER A 33 -15.16 -15.16 -10.66
N ASP A 34 -14.11 -14.73 -11.36
CA ASP A 34 -12.81 -14.40 -10.75
C ASP A 34 -12.75 -12.93 -10.27
N ILE A 35 -13.81 -12.17 -10.55
CA ILE A 35 -13.90 -10.74 -10.27
C ILE A 35 -14.95 -10.50 -9.16
N LEU A 36 -16.07 -11.24 -9.15
CA LEU A 36 -17.26 -10.97 -8.30
C LEU A 36 -17.84 -12.19 -7.58
N PRO A 37 -18.51 -11.98 -6.43
CA PRO A 37 -19.31 -13.03 -5.81
C PRO A 37 -20.48 -13.49 -6.70
N PRO A 38 -21.02 -14.71 -6.48
CA PRO A 38 -22.04 -15.31 -7.34
C PRO A 38 -23.32 -14.47 -7.45
N ILE A 39 -23.82 -14.29 -8.69
CA ILE A 39 -25.08 -13.56 -8.95
C ILE A 39 -26.27 -14.36 -8.38
N LYS A 40 -26.98 -13.82 -7.38
CA LYS A 40 -28.18 -14.44 -6.79
C LYS A 40 -29.45 -14.00 -7.53
N LYS A 41 -30.30 -14.97 -7.90
CA LYS A 41 -31.66 -14.73 -8.44
C LYS A 41 -32.65 -14.57 -7.27
N TYR A 42 -33.44 -13.50 -7.29
CA TYR A 42 -34.59 -13.34 -6.39
C TYR A 42 -35.85 -13.10 -7.22
N TYR A 43 -36.96 -13.70 -6.80
CA TYR A 43 -38.28 -13.53 -7.40
C TYR A 43 -39.20 -12.97 -6.33
N GLN A 44 -39.95 -11.91 -6.63
CA GLN A 44 -41.09 -11.54 -5.80
C GLN A 44 -42.27 -11.10 -6.65
N HIS A 45 -43.43 -11.59 -6.22
CA HIS A 45 -44.73 -11.49 -6.86
C HIS A 45 -45.52 -10.26 -6.42
N ASP A 46 -46.30 -9.81 -7.40
CA ASP A 46 -47.60 -9.14 -7.40
C ASP A 46 -47.71 -7.65 -7.00
N ASP A 47 -48.15 -6.92 -8.02
CA ASP A 47 -48.70 -5.57 -8.09
C ASP A 47 -47.75 -4.40 -7.75
N VAL A 48 -47.39 -3.69 -8.83
CA VAL A 48 -46.41 -2.58 -8.99
C VAL A 48 -45.01 -3.06 -9.41
N THR A 49 -44.71 -2.84 -10.70
CA THR A 49 -43.60 -3.36 -11.50
C THR A 49 -42.27 -2.61 -11.32
N LEU A 50 -41.71 -2.53 -10.12
CA LEU A 50 -40.30 -2.12 -9.97
C LEU A 50 -39.69 -2.58 -8.65
N ILE A 51 -38.55 -3.28 -8.75
CA ILE A 51 -37.67 -3.56 -7.63
C ILE A 51 -36.39 -2.73 -7.83
N ASN A 52 -36.08 -1.87 -6.86
CA ASN A 52 -34.86 -1.05 -6.84
C ASN A 52 -33.87 -1.60 -5.82
N TYR A 53 -32.59 -1.63 -6.18
CA TYR A 53 -31.49 -1.80 -5.22
C TYR A 53 -30.34 -0.86 -5.56
N THR A 54 -29.78 -0.21 -4.54
CA THR A 54 -28.67 0.75 -4.64
C THR A 54 -27.57 0.37 -3.65
N VAL A 55 -26.36 0.10 -4.15
CA VAL A 55 -25.04 0.46 -3.56
C VAL A 55 -23.99 0.45 -4.69
N LEU A 56 -23.23 1.56 -4.85
CA LEU A 56 -22.06 1.77 -5.72
C LEU A 56 -22.24 1.58 -7.25
N GLY A 57 -23.11 2.42 -7.83
CA GLY A 57 -22.66 3.47 -8.75
C GLY A 57 -22.15 3.14 -10.17
N VAL A 58 -22.43 1.98 -10.76
CA VAL A 58 -22.22 1.81 -12.22
C VAL A 58 -23.53 1.41 -12.90
N VAL A 59 -24.02 2.30 -13.78
CA VAL A 59 -25.28 2.14 -14.51
C VAL A 59 -24.97 1.92 -15.99
N PHE A 60 -25.42 0.80 -16.55
CA PHE A 60 -25.38 0.56 -17.99
C PHE A 60 -26.80 0.69 -18.56
N SER A 61 -26.94 1.37 -19.69
CA SER A 61 -28.19 1.41 -20.45
C SER A 61 -27.97 0.72 -21.78
N ILE A 62 -28.60 -0.44 -21.99
CA ILE A 62 -28.39 -1.27 -23.18
C ILE A 62 -29.63 -1.14 -24.06
N ARG A 63 -29.46 -0.64 -25.28
CA ARG A 63 -30.48 -0.68 -26.33
C ARG A 63 -29.90 -1.49 -27.48
N ASN A 64 -30.31 -2.75 -27.58
CA ASN A 64 -29.97 -3.72 -28.64
C ASN A 64 -28.49 -3.81 -29.04
N GLY A 65 -27.88 -4.97 -28.77
CA GLY A 65 -26.47 -5.26 -29.05
C GLY A 65 -25.83 -5.91 -27.84
N ASP A 66 -24.96 -6.90 -28.10
CA ASP A 66 -24.49 -7.89 -27.14
C ASP A 66 -23.90 -7.26 -25.87
N LEU A 67 -24.66 -7.39 -24.77
CA LEU A 67 -24.21 -7.05 -23.42
C LEU A 67 -22.89 -7.76 -23.08
N LEU A 68 -22.69 -8.97 -23.62
CA LEU A 68 -21.43 -9.70 -23.56
C LEU A 68 -20.25 -8.90 -24.13
N ASP A 69 -20.41 -8.24 -25.29
CA ASP A 69 -19.34 -7.45 -25.91
C ASP A 69 -19.06 -6.17 -25.13
N ALA A 70 -20.11 -5.54 -24.59
CA ALA A 70 -19.99 -4.34 -23.76
C ALA A 70 -19.29 -4.63 -22.42
N ILE A 71 -19.56 -5.79 -21.81
CA ILE A 71 -18.85 -6.25 -20.60
C ILE A 71 -17.43 -6.67 -20.97
N SER A 72 -17.26 -7.49 -21.99
CA SER A 72 -15.95 -8.02 -22.41
C SER A 72 -14.96 -6.91 -22.74
N SER A 73 -15.39 -5.87 -23.44
CA SER A 73 -14.55 -4.71 -23.76
C SER A 73 -14.15 -3.86 -22.54
N ARG A 74 -14.80 -4.05 -21.39
CA ARG A 74 -14.54 -3.27 -20.15
C ARG A 74 -13.97 -4.11 -19.01
N LEU A 75 -13.80 -5.42 -19.19
CA LEU A 75 -13.30 -6.34 -18.17
C LEU A 75 -11.96 -5.90 -17.57
N GLU A 76 -11.00 -5.52 -18.41
CA GLU A 76 -9.68 -5.10 -17.93
C GLU A 76 -9.75 -3.82 -17.07
N SER A 77 -10.64 -2.89 -17.45
CA SER A 77 -10.86 -1.66 -16.70
C SER A 77 -11.48 -1.95 -15.34
N PHE A 78 -12.43 -2.89 -15.27
CA PHE A 78 -13.02 -3.33 -14.00
C PHE A 78 -12.00 -4.05 -13.11
N ALA A 79 -11.23 -4.99 -13.68
CA ALA A 79 -10.19 -5.70 -12.93
C ALA A 79 -9.12 -4.73 -12.39
N ARG A 80 -8.75 -3.70 -13.18
CA ARG A 80 -7.81 -2.66 -12.73
C ARG A 80 -8.39 -1.81 -11.62
N ALA A 81 -9.64 -1.34 -11.76
CA ALA A 81 -10.31 -0.55 -10.74
C ALA A 81 -10.49 -1.33 -9.43
N GLN A 82 -10.79 -2.62 -9.51
CA GLN A 82 -10.91 -3.49 -8.34
C GLN A 82 -9.56 -3.70 -7.64
N ARG A 83 -8.49 -4.00 -8.38
CA ARG A 83 -7.13 -4.09 -7.81
C ARG A 83 -6.69 -2.78 -7.15
N GLU A 84 -6.99 -1.65 -7.77
CA GLU A 84 -6.68 -0.33 -7.21
C GLU A 84 -7.50 -0.05 -5.94
N ALA A 85 -8.80 -0.41 -5.92
CA ALA A 85 -9.65 -0.28 -4.75
C ALA A 85 -9.22 -1.21 -3.61
N GLU A 86 -8.83 -2.46 -3.90
CA GLU A 86 -8.29 -3.42 -2.93
C GLU A 86 -6.94 -2.94 -2.37
N ARG A 87 -6.06 -2.38 -3.22
CA ARG A 87 -4.82 -1.73 -2.79
C ARG A 87 -5.09 -0.51 -1.90
N MET A 88 -6.05 0.35 -2.27
CA MET A 88 -6.44 1.50 -1.46
C MET A 88 -7.05 1.08 -0.12
N LEU A 89 -7.89 0.03 -0.11
CA LEU A 89 -8.44 -0.53 1.12
C LEU A 89 -7.33 -1.11 1.98
N TYR A 90 -6.44 -1.93 1.41
CA TYR A 90 -5.28 -2.51 2.10
C TYR A 90 -4.36 -1.44 2.67
N ASN A 91 -4.09 -0.36 1.93
CA ASN A 91 -3.30 0.76 2.43
C ASN A 91 -4.05 1.54 3.53
N GLN A 92 -5.38 1.65 3.45
CA GLN A 92 -6.19 2.23 4.54
C GLN A 92 -6.23 1.34 5.78
N THR A 93 -6.38 0.01 5.65
CA THR A 93 -6.31 -0.91 6.79
C THR A 93 -4.92 -1.00 7.36
N LEU A 94 -3.87 -1.08 6.54
CA LEU A 94 -2.48 -1.06 6.99
C LEU A 94 -2.15 0.26 7.68
N SER A 95 -2.55 1.40 7.13
CA SER A 95 -2.48 2.70 7.81
C SER A 95 -3.21 2.65 9.16
N ASN A 96 -4.48 2.24 9.19
CA ASN A 96 -5.25 2.17 10.43
C ASN A 96 -4.67 1.18 11.47
N TYR A 97 -4.13 0.02 11.06
CA TYR A 97 -3.48 -0.93 11.97
C TYR A 97 -2.10 -0.44 12.42
N THR A 98 -1.33 0.22 11.56
CA THR A 98 -0.04 0.83 11.90
C THR A 98 -0.22 2.03 12.84
N TYR A 99 -1.29 2.82 12.68
CA TYR A 99 -1.64 3.93 13.58
C TYR A 99 -2.27 3.46 14.90
N LEU A 100 -3.00 2.32 14.93
CA LEU A 100 -3.66 1.82 16.15
C LEU A 100 -2.78 0.88 17.00
N ALA A 101 -1.70 0.29 16.47
CA ALA A 101 -0.94 -0.75 17.17
C ALA A 101 0.25 -0.25 18.02
N ARG A 102 0.61 1.03 17.99
CA ARG A 102 1.84 1.52 18.64
C ARG A 102 1.62 2.85 19.34
N GLU A 103 1.05 2.81 20.54
CA GLU A 103 1.19 3.90 21.52
C GLU A 103 2.66 3.94 22.00
N LEU A 104 3.54 4.51 21.18
CA LEU A 104 4.95 4.70 21.52
C LEU A 104 5.06 5.95 22.40
N ASN A 105 5.47 5.74 23.65
CA ASN A 105 5.76 6.83 24.57
C ASN A 105 7.26 7.14 24.51
N PHE A 106 7.59 8.41 24.25
CA PHE A 106 8.95 8.92 24.26
C PHE A 106 9.09 9.94 25.38
N VAL A 107 10.14 9.80 26.19
CA VAL A 107 10.47 10.71 27.29
C VAL A 107 11.93 11.14 27.11
N GLU A 108 12.18 12.44 27.05
CA GLU A 108 13.52 12.98 26.84
C GLU A 108 14.52 12.46 27.90
N GLY A 109 15.68 11.98 27.46
CA GLY A 109 16.74 11.47 28.33
C GLY A 109 16.51 10.05 28.87
N GLU A 110 15.36 9.43 28.58
CA GLU A 110 15.09 8.04 28.96
C GLU A 110 15.39 7.06 27.83
N LYS A 111 15.61 5.79 28.20
CA LYS A 111 15.79 4.71 27.23
C LYS A 111 14.44 4.38 26.59
N PHE A 112 14.41 4.38 25.26
CA PHE A 112 13.25 3.95 24.49
C PHE A 112 12.99 2.44 24.71
N CYS A 113 11.72 2.03 24.65
CA CYS A 113 11.31 0.67 25.00
C CYS A 113 11.70 -0.39 23.96
N LEU A 114 12.11 0.03 22.76
CA LEU A 114 12.61 -0.87 21.72
C LEU A 114 14.14 -0.91 21.74
N GLU A 115 14.72 -1.91 21.09
CA GLU A 115 16.15 -2.03 20.85
C GLU A 115 16.42 -2.09 19.34
N GLU A 116 17.61 -1.68 18.91
CA GLU A 116 17.98 -1.82 17.50
C GLU A 116 18.08 -3.30 17.13
N ASP A 117 17.42 -3.66 16.04
CA ASP A 117 17.38 -5.02 15.53
C ASP A 117 17.19 -5.02 14.01
N LEU A 118 16.81 -6.15 13.39
CA LEU A 118 16.62 -6.19 11.94
C LEU A 118 15.51 -5.24 11.42
N THR A 119 14.57 -4.85 12.28
CA THR A 119 13.36 -4.06 12.01
C THR A 119 13.33 -2.69 12.69
N VAL A 120 14.25 -2.42 13.61
CA VAL A 120 14.32 -1.16 14.35
C VAL A 120 15.72 -0.57 14.20
N GLU A 121 15.79 0.71 13.86
CA GLU A 121 17.03 1.49 13.79
C GLU A 121 16.83 2.83 14.51
N PHE A 122 17.84 3.26 15.28
CA PHE A 122 17.88 4.54 15.96
C PHE A 122 18.86 5.48 15.29
N LYS A 123 18.50 6.75 15.17
CA LYS A 123 19.41 7.78 14.66
C LYS A 123 19.33 9.07 15.45
N GLU A 124 20.47 9.47 15.97
CA GLU A 124 20.65 10.80 16.54
C GLU A 124 20.90 11.82 15.42
N VAL A 125 20.30 13.00 15.54
CA VAL A 125 20.65 14.15 14.70
C VAL A 125 21.65 15.01 15.45
N LYS A 126 22.94 14.86 15.13
CA LYS A 126 24.05 15.58 15.78
C LYS A 126 24.27 17.03 15.29
N GLY A 127 23.43 17.54 14.38
CA GLY A 127 23.62 18.84 13.74
C GLY A 127 22.40 19.77 13.80
N ASN A 128 22.61 21.05 13.55
CA ASN A 128 21.57 22.09 13.69
C ASN A 128 20.50 22.07 12.57
N ASN A 129 20.63 21.21 11.56
CA ASN A 129 19.67 21.11 10.46
C ASN A 129 19.11 19.67 10.36
N PRO A 130 18.09 19.34 11.16
CA PRO A 130 17.51 18.00 11.16
C PRO A 130 16.92 17.62 9.80
N VAL A 131 16.30 18.57 9.08
CA VAL A 131 15.72 18.33 7.75
C VAL A 131 16.78 17.79 6.80
N LYS A 132 17.92 18.47 6.70
CA LYS A 132 19.02 18.06 5.82
C LYS A 132 19.65 16.73 6.27
N SER A 133 19.84 16.54 7.57
CA SER A 133 20.37 15.28 8.11
C SER A 133 19.48 14.07 7.78
N ILE A 134 18.16 14.23 7.86
CA ILE A 134 17.19 13.19 7.50
C ILE A 134 17.18 12.98 5.99
N GLN A 135 17.05 14.07 5.21
CA GLN A 135 16.99 14.02 3.75
C GLN A 135 18.17 13.27 3.12
N ASN A 136 19.37 13.43 3.69
CA ASN A 136 20.59 12.82 3.17
C ASN A 136 20.67 11.29 3.37
N LEU A 137 19.90 10.73 4.30
CA LEU A 137 20.05 9.33 4.71
C LEU A 137 18.77 8.51 4.58
N VAL A 138 17.61 9.15 4.45
CA VAL A 138 16.31 8.48 4.54
C VAL A 138 16.07 7.46 3.43
N ASP A 139 16.54 7.73 2.21
CA ASP A 139 16.47 6.79 1.09
C ASP A 139 17.25 5.50 1.35
N GLU A 140 18.44 5.60 1.94
CA GLU A 140 19.22 4.42 2.31
C GLU A 140 18.48 3.51 3.30
N TYR A 141 17.79 4.08 4.29
CA TYR A 141 17.00 3.31 5.25
C TYR A 141 15.73 2.74 4.62
N ILE A 142 15.04 3.53 3.79
CA ILE A 142 13.89 3.05 3.02
C ILE A 142 14.29 1.83 2.20
N LEU A 143 15.36 1.94 1.39
CA LEU A 143 15.85 0.82 0.60
C LEU A 143 16.27 -0.37 1.47
N ALA A 144 17.01 -0.13 2.55
CA ALA A 144 17.43 -1.20 3.45
C ALA A 144 16.25 -2.00 4.01
N PHE A 145 15.22 -1.33 4.51
CA PHE A 145 14.04 -2.00 5.07
C PHE A 145 13.15 -2.62 4.00
N PHE A 146 12.91 -1.91 2.89
CA PHE A 146 12.03 -2.35 1.81
C PHE A 146 12.60 -3.59 1.10
N ASN A 147 13.93 -3.64 0.91
CA ASN A 147 14.65 -4.82 0.41
C ASN A 147 14.79 -5.93 1.45
N SER A 148 14.30 -5.75 2.67
CA SER A 148 14.36 -6.74 3.74
C SER A 148 12.95 -7.05 4.25
N GLN A 149 12.82 -7.34 5.54
CA GLN A 149 11.55 -7.69 6.19
C GLN A 149 10.69 -6.47 6.59
N GLY A 150 11.00 -5.27 6.10
CA GLY A 150 10.41 -4.02 6.60
C GLY A 150 10.96 -3.61 7.96
N GLY A 151 10.49 -2.48 8.47
CA GLY A 151 10.91 -1.92 9.75
C GLY A 151 10.65 -0.43 9.91
N SER A 152 11.20 0.14 10.97
CA SER A 152 11.12 1.56 11.28
C SER A 152 12.50 2.10 11.64
N VAL A 153 12.78 3.32 11.19
CA VAL A 153 13.90 4.13 11.67
C VAL A 153 13.37 5.32 12.48
N PHE A 154 13.94 5.50 13.67
CA PHE A 154 13.56 6.54 14.62
C PHE A 154 14.66 7.60 14.73
N TRP A 155 14.40 8.80 14.22
CA TRP A 155 15.28 9.95 14.42
C TRP A 155 14.93 10.71 15.70
N GLY A 156 15.95 11.02 16.49
CA GLY A 156 15.79 11.58 17.84
C GLY A 156 15.96 10.54 18.95
N VAL A 157 16.59 9.41 18.63
CA VAL A 157 17.04 8.38 19.57
C VAL A 157 18.50 8.08 19.24
N ASN A 158 19.39 8.09 20.23
CA ASN A 158 20.81 7.82 20.01
C ASN A 158 21.13 6.33 19.93
N ASP A 159 22.40 6.00 19.65
CA ASP A 159 22.86 4.63 19.48
C ASP A 159 22.74 3.80 20.79
N ASP A 160 22.66 4.44 21.96
CA ASP A 160 22.41 3.80 23.26
C ASP A 160 20.90 3.59 23.55
N GLY A 161 20.04 4.00 22.63
CA GLY A 161 18.58 3.95 22.77
C GLY A 161 18.00 5.07 23.63
N ILE A 162 18.78 6.12 23.95
CA ILE A 162 18.32 7.28 24.73
C ILE A 162 17.60 8.27 23.81
N VAL A 163 16.41 8.71 24.21
CA VAL A 163 15.63 9.72 23.48
C VAL A 163 16.30 11.09 23.63
N THR A 164 16.63 11.72 22.50
CA THR A 164 17.27 13.06 22.44
C THR A 164 16.38 14.15 21.85
N SER A 165 15.22 13.77 21.31
CA SER A 165 14.26 14.59 20.57
C SER A 165 14.81 15.47 19.43
N LEU A 166 13.88 15.92 18.59
CA LEU A 166 14.11 16.86 17.50
C LEU A 166 13.24 18.09 17.73
N LYS A 167 13.85 19.27 17.72
CA LYS A 167 13.11 20.53 17.73
C LYS A 167 12.62 20.84 16.31
N LEU A 168 11.35 20.56 16.05
CA LEU A 168 10.76 20.67 14.71
C LEU A 168 9.62 21.69 14.68
N THR A 169 9.75 22.69 13.80
CA THR A 169 8.63 23.57 13.44
C THR A 169 7.68 22.87 12.46
N SER A 170 6.45 23.37 12.30
CA SER A 170 5.50 22.82 11.31
C SER A 170 6.08 22.80 9.89
N LYS A 171 6.78 23.88 9.49
CA LYS A 171 7.46 23.95 8.20
C LYS A 171 8.51 22.85 8.03
N MET A 172 9.32 22.59 9.06
CA MET A 172 10.33 21.54 9.01
C MET A 172 9.71 20.14 8.88
N LYS A 173 8.55 19.89 9.50
CA LYS A 173 7.83 18.63 9.34
C LYS A 173 7.34 18.44 7.91
N ASP A 174 6.83 19.49 7.29
CA ASP A 174 6.38 19.45 5.89
C ASP A 174 7.55 19.28 4.92
N ASP A 175 8.68 19.95 5.17
CA ASP A 175 9.92 19.79 4.40
C ASP A 175 10.48 18.36 4.51
N ILE A 176 10.40 17.73 5.70
CA ILE A 176 10.77 16.32 5.91
C ILE A 176 9.85 15.40 5.10
N ARG A 177 8.52 15.57 5.21
CA ARG A 177 7.55 14.74 4.44
C ARG A 177 7.82 14.84 2.95
N LYS A 178 8.01 16.07 2.44
CA LYS A 178 8.34 16.31 1.04
C LYS A 178 9.64 15.62 0.64
N SER A 179 10.69 15.76 1.47
CA SER A 179 11.98 15.12 1.21
C SER A 179 11.87 13.59 1.13
N VAL A 180 11.09 12.98 2.01
CA VAL A 180 10.82 11.53 1.97
C VAL A 180 10.09 11.15 0.69
N SER A 181 9.01 11.86 0.33
CA SER A 181 8.28 11.62 -0.91
C SER A 181 9.15 11.79 -2.16
N ASP A 182 9.95 12.85 -2.23
CA ASP A 182 10.86 13.12 -3.35
C ASP A 182 11.89 12.00 -3.52
N LYS A 183 12.39 11.45 -2.41
CA LYS A 183 13.30 10.30 -2.41
C LYS A 183 12.63 9.01 -2.87
N ILE A 184 11.38 8.76 -2.47
CA ILE A 184 10.62 7.57 -2.90
C ILE A 184 10.33 7.61 -4.40
N ASN A 185 9.97 8.78 -4.93
CA ASN A 185 9.56 8.96 -6.33
C ASN A 185 10.66 8.62 -7.36
N VAL A 186 11.91 8.54 -6.92
CA VAL A 186 13.06 8.22 -7.78
C VAL A 186 13.65 6.83 -7.53
N ILE A 187 12.97 6.01 -6.71
CA ILE A 187 13.34 4.61 -6.48
C ILE A 187 12.81 3.74 -7.63
N GLU A 188 13.62 2.78 -8.05
CA GLU A 188 13.28 1.79 -9.07
C GLU A 188 13.44 0.36 -8.53
N PRO A 189 12.44 -0.52 -8.65
CA PRO A 189 11.10 -0.28 -9.21
C PRO A 189 10.28 0.75 -8.42
N PRO A 190 9.26 1.40 -9.03
CA PRO A 190 8.44 2.40 -8.33
C PRO A 190 7.78 1.82 -7.07
N ILE A 191 7.89 2.56 -5.97
CA ILE A 191 7.21 2.27 -4.70
C ILE A 191 5.97 3.16 -4.59
N ASP A 192 4.86 2.60 -4.13
CA ASP A 192 3.69 3.40 -3.75
C ASP A 192 4.02 4.28 -2.53
N PRO A 193 4.08 5.61 -2.66
CA PRO A 193 4.47 6.48 -1.55
C PRO A 193 3.52 6.39 -0.36
N THR A 194 2.27 5.95 -0.56
CA THR A 194 1.28 5.80 0.52
C THR A 194 1.58 4.62 1.45
N GLN A 195 2.51 3.74 1.07
CA GLN A 195 2.96 2.62 1.89
C GLN A 195 4.02 3.02 2.93
N ILE A 196 4.68 4.16 2.75
CA ILE A 196 5.71 4.65 3.67
C ILE A 196 5.06 5.57 4.71
N GLY A 197 5.09 5.15 5.97
CA GLY A 197 4.57 5.94 7.08
C GLY A 197 5.60 6.97 7.56
N VAL A 198 5.17 8.22 7.75
CA VAL A 198 6.02 9.30 8.29
C VAL A 198 5.31 9.93 9.50
N PHE A 199 5.77 9.59 10.70
CA PHE A 199 5.11 9.95 11.96
C PHE A 199 6.00 10.86 12.81
N PHE A 200 5.37 11.83 13.47
CA PHE A 200 6.05 12.74 14.39
C PHE A 200 5.49 12.53 15.80
N HIS A 201 6.18 11.72 16.59
CA HIS A 201 5.80 11.39 17.96
C HIS A 201 6.22 12.53 18.89
N LYS A 202 5.31 13.03 19.73
CA LYS A 202 5.67 14.04 20.74
C LYS A 202 6.50 13.39 21.83
N VAL A 203 7.53 14.09 22.28
CA VAL A 203 8.37 13.67 23.39
C VAL A 203 7.90 14.38 24.67
N SER A 204 7.78 13.64 25.75
CA SER A 204 7.43 14.17 27.08
C SER A 204 8.63 14.88 27.71
N ASN A 205 8.39 15.79 28.67
CA ASN A 205 9.41 16.58 29.36
C ASN A 205 10.19 17.57 28.47
N THR A 206 9.59 17.99 27.34
CA THR A 206 10.14 19.00 26.44
C THR A 206 9.03 19.80 25.79
N ASP A 207 9.22 21.12 25.66
CA ASP A 207 8.17 22.04 25.18
C ASP A 207 7.87 21.89 23.68
N SER A 208 8.74 21.19 22.92
CA SER A 208 8.62 21.08 21.45
C SER A 208 9.45 19.96 20.81
N GLY A 209 9.77 18.91 21.56
CA GLY A 209 10.57 17.78 21.07
C GLY A 209 9.73 16.72 20.35
N TYR A 210 10.30 16.15 19.29
CA TYR A 210 9.71 15.07 18.51
C TYR A 210 10.69 13.93 18.26
N VAL A 211 10.18 12.71 18.20
CA VAL A 211 10.86 11.60 17.50
C VAL A 211 10.18 11.42 16.15
N LEU A 212 10.96 11.41 15.08
CA LEU A 212 10.47 11.09 13.74
C LEU A 212 10.58 9.58 13.53
N GLU A 213 9.48 8.93 13.18
CA GLU A 213 9.48 7.55 12.69
C GLU A 213 9.22 7.56 11.17
N VAL A 214 10.09 6.88 10.41
CA VAL A 214 9.77 6.46 9.04
C VAL A 214 9.56 4.96 9.05
N ASN A 215 8.32 4.54 8.87
CA ASN A 215 7.92 3.13 8.82
C ASN A 215 7.87 2.66 7.36
N VAL A 216 8.49 1.52 7.12
CA VAL A 216 8.72 0.96 5.79
C VAL A 216 8.22 -0.49 5.81
N PRO A 217 7.22 -0.86 5.00
CA PRO A 217 6.75 -2.24 4.96
C PRO A 217 7.77 -3.14 4.24
N SER A 218 7.59 -4.44 4.37
CA SER A 218 8.30 -5.39 3.50
C SER A 218 7.71 -5.30 2.09
N SER A 219 8.56 -5.27 1.06
CA SER A 219 8.13 -5.11 -0.33
C SER A 219 7.35 -6.29 -0.91
N GLN A 220 7.32 -7.46 -0.23
CA GLN A 220 6.79 -8.74 -0.73
C GLN A 220 7.33 -9.15 -2.13
N SER A 221 8.30 -8.42 -2.66
CA SER A 221 8.81 -8.52 -4.01
C SER A 221 10.10 -9.32 -4.04
N GLU A 222 10.27 -10.11 -5.10
CA GLU A 222 11.52 -10.81 -5.39
C GLU A 222 12.58 -9.87 -5.99
N LEU A 223 12.16 -8.71 -6.49
CA LEU A 223 13.05 -7.69 -7.03
C LEU A 223 13.72 -6.90 -5.91
N LEU A 224 14.94 -6.43 -6.20
CA LEU A 224 15.60 -5.41 -5.39
C LEU A 224 15.22 -4.02 -5.90
N TYR A 225 15.15 -3.10 -4.94
CA TYR A 225 14.90 -1.68 -5.15
C TYR A 225 16.20 -0.91 -5.07
N PHE A 226 16.34 0.11 -5.91
CA PHE A 226 17.53 0.92 -6.10
C PHE A 226 17.15 2.40 -6.08
N ASN A 227 18.06 3.26 -5.61
CA ASN A 227 17.88 4.70 -5.80
C ASN A 227 18.18 5.12 -7.25
N SER A 228 17.98 6.40 -7.55
CA SER A 228 18.26 7.00 -8.87
C SER A 228 19.72 6.90 -9.32
N SER A 229 20.65 6.57 -8.43
CA SER A 229 22.08 6.38 -8.74
C SER A 229 22.43 4.91 -9.00
N GLY A 230 21.45 4.00 -9.00
CA GLY A 230 21.66 2.55 -9.16
C GLY A 230 22.25 1.88 -7.91
N GLU A 231 22.16 2.53 -6.75
CA GLU A 231 22.69 2.03 -5.49
C GLU A 231 21.58 1.41 -4.64
N THR A 232 21.92 0.39 -3.86
CA THR A 232 20.96 -0.29 -3.00
C THR A 232 21.56 -0.73 -1.66
N TRP A 233 20.67 -0.88 -0.68
CA TRP A 233 20.98 -1.28 0.69
C TRP A 233 20.03 -2.39 1.14
N VAL A 234 20.49 -3.18 2.10
CA VAL A 234 19.74 -4.24 2.79
C VAL A 234 20.01 -4.20 4.30
N ARG A 235 19.10 -4.72 5.12
CA ARG A 235 19.33 -4.97 6.56
C ARG A 235 20.03 -6.32 6.73
N LEU A 236 21.23 -6.31 7.30
CA LEU A 236 21.99 -7.51 7.64
C LEU A 236 22.53 -7.38 9.06
N ASN A 237 22.19 -8.33 9.94
CA ASN A 237 22.60 -8.39 11.34
C ASN A 237 22.32 -7.08 12.11
N GLY A 238 21.14 -6.47 11.92
CA GLY A 238 20.76 -5.23 12.60
C GLY A 238 21.44 -3.96 12.07
N SER A 239 22.14 -4.03 10.93
CA SER A 239 22.76 -2.85 10.31
C SER A 239 22.36 -2.72 8.84
N LYS A 240 22.23 -1.48 8.35
CA LYS A 240 22.12 -1.25 6.91
C LYS A 240 23.48 -1.53 6.25
N LYS A 241 23.47 -2.25 5.13
CA LYS A 241 24.66 -2.50 4.32
C LYS A 241 24.38 -2.18 2.87
N LYS A 242 25.22 -1.32 2.30
CA LYS A 242 25.26 -1.14 0.85
C LYS A 242 25.77 -2.42 0.20
N ILE A 243 25.07 -2.92 -0.81
CA ILE A 243 25.47 -4.12 -1.55
C ILE A 243 25.74 -3.74 -3.01
N GLN A 244 26.84 -4.25 -3.55
CA GLN A 244 27.34 -3.92 -4.89
C GLN A 244 28.23 -5.04 -5.41
N GLY A 245 28.48 -5.06 -6.73
CA GLY A 245 29.36 -6.04 -7.36
C GLY A 245 28.89 -7.48 -7.15
N SER A 246 29.82 -8.39 -6.83
CA SER A 246 29.52 -9.80 -6.59
C SER A 246 28.57 -10.03 -5.41
N ALA A 247 28.66 -9.23 -4.35
CA ALA A 247 27.77 -9.36 -3.19
C ALA A 247 26.29 -9.10 -3.54
N LEU A 248 26.03 -8.21 -4.51
CA LEU A 248 24.69 -7.98 -5.03
C LEU A 248 24.18 -9.22 -5.80
N GLN A 249 25.03 -9.81 -6.64
CA GLN A 249 24.67 -11.02 -7.41
C GLN A 249 24.34 -12.19 -6.47
N ASP A 250 25.20 -12.44 -5.47
CA ASP A 250 24.97 -13.49 -4.46
C ASP A 250 23.67 -13.26 -3.68
N TYR A 251 23.36 -12.00 -3.37
CA TYR A 251 22.13 -11.66 -2.66
C TYR A 251 20.89 -11.93 -3.51
N ILE A 252 20.90 -11.55 -4.80
CA ILE A 252 19.81 -11.81 -5.75
C ILE A 252 19.58 -13.32 -5.88
N ILE A 253 20.64 -14.12 -6.08
CA ILE A 253 20.55 -15.58 -6.21
C ILE A 253 19.97 -16.22 -4.94
N LYS A 254 20.40 -15.79 -3.75
CA LYS A 254 19.85 -16.30 -2.48
C LYS A 254 18.38 -15.95 -2.29
N ARG A 255 17.93 -14.80 -2.80
CA ARG A 255 16.54 -14.34 -2.67
C ARG A 255 15.60 -15.16 -3.57
N THR A 256 15.99 -15.42 -4.81
CA THR A 256 15.18 -16.23 -5.74
C THR A 256 15.04 -17.68 -5.29
N HIS A 257 16.08 -18.27 -4.68
CA HIS A 257 16.01 -19.64 -4.15
C HIS A 257 15.16 -19.79 -2.89
N LYS A 258 14.85 -18.71 -2.16
CA LYS A 258 13.94 -18.75 -0.99
C LYS A 258 12.46 -18.73 -1.36
N SER A 259 12.12 -18.30 -2.58
CA SER A 259 10.74 -18.21 -3.06
C SER A 259 10.29 -19.44 -3.86
N SER A 260 11.19 -20.41 -4.08
CA SER A 260 10.93 -21.69 -4.76
C SER A 260 10.65 -22.79 -3.74
#